data_AF-A0A0N0NJ38-F1
#
_entry.id   AF-A0A0N0NJ38-F1
#
_cell.length_a   1.000
_cell.length_b   1.000
_cell.length_c   1.000
_cell.angle_alpha   90.00
_cell.angle_beta   90.00
_cell.angle_gamma   90.00
#
_symmetry.space_group_name_H-M   'P 1'
#
loop_
_entity.id
_entity.type
_entity.pdbx_description
1 polymer ?
#
loop_
_entity_poly.entity_id
_entity_poly.type
_entity_poly.pdbx_seq_one_letter_code
_entity_poly.pdbx_strand_id
1 'polypeptide(L)'
;MTDIEPNVPAWQGWCKKSESGKLDYVEEKVDATGAPGRSVLLGEDKSMNGHGKQKKGKKIMRLFSLAFHHFDDDMARRVLKDAVETGDGFCIFELQARNFLSFIMVSLLWPLAIVILAPIYFYNSPGRLVFTYLVPCVPFVWVFDGYISCLRTRTPAEVRTLMREAVGEDKLRDWIIRSGQETHTVPIGKLRWFMATKDDR
;
A
#
# COMPACT_ATOMS: atom_id res chain seq x y z
N MET A 1 0.94 3.92 -8.28
CA MET A 1 -0.33 3.39 -7.74
C MET A 1 -0.90 2.44 -8.79
N THR A 2 -1.37 1.26 -8.43
CA THR A 2 -2.09 0.40 -9.37
C THR A 2 -3.53 0.90 -9.43
N ASP A 3 -4.01 1.21 -10.63
CA ASP A 3 -5.31 1.84 -10.83
C ASP A 3 -6.02 1.17 -11.99
N ILE A 4 -7.22 0.67 -11.73
CA ILE A 4 -8.04 0.00 -12.74
C ILE A 4 -8.69 1.02 -13.68
N GLU A 5 -8.84 2.27 -13.24
CA GLU A 5 -9.46 3.36 -14.00
C GLU A 5 -8.66 4.66 -13.78
N PRO A 6 -7.45 4.76 -14.36
CA PRO A 6 -6.52 5.84 -14.06
C PRO A 6 -7.05 7.22 -14.48
N ASN A 7 -7.01 8.17 -13.55
CA ASN A 7 -7.25 9.58 -13.87
C ASN A 7 -5.98 10.23 -14.49
N VAL A 8 -5.75 9.96 -15.77
CA VAL A 8 -4.59 10.43 -16.52
C VAL A 8 -4.39 11.96 -16.45
N PRO A 9 -5.42 12.80 -16.64
CA PRO A 9 -5.24 14.26 -16.54
C PRO A 9 -4.74 14.72 -15.16
N ALA A 10 -5.19 14.08 -14.08
CA ALA A 10 -4.72 14.38 -12.74
C ALA A 10 -3.24 14.02 -12.57
N TRP A 11 -2.84 12.80 -12.96
CA TRP A 11 -1.44 12.35 -12.88
C TRP A 11 -0.51 13.22 -13.72
N GLN A 12 -0.90 13.58 -14.94
CA GLN A 12 -0.16 14.54 -15.78
C GLN A 12 0.03 15.89 -15.08
N GLY A 13 -1.03 16.40 -14.43
CA GLY A 13 -0.97 17.64 -13.66
C GLY A 13 0.02 17.56 -12.49
N TRP A 14 0.05 16.43 -11.77
CA TRP A 14 0.97 16.22 -10.65
C TRP A 14 2.42 16.04 -11.09
N CYS A 15 2.67 15.30 -12.17
CA CYS A 15 4.02 15.15 -12.74
C CYS A 15 4.60 16.51 -13.16
N LYS A 16 3.80 17.38 -13.79
CA LYS A 16 4.22 18.76 -14.17
C LYS A 16 4.55 19.62 -12.95
N LYS A 17 3.85 19.45 -11.83
CA LYS A 17 4.08 20.18 -10.58
C LYS A 17 5.24 19.61 -9.75
N SER A 18 5.64 18.37 -10.00
CA SER A 18 6.71 17.72 -9.24
C SER A 18 8.08 18.29 -9.64
N GLU A 19 8.61 19.17 -8.80
CA GLU A 19 9.95 19.77 -8.96
C GLU A 19 11.07 18.72 -9.04
N SER A 20 10.87 17.54 -8.45
CA SER A 20 11.89 16.48 -8.42
C SER A 20 12.11 15.78 -9.76
N GLY A 21 11.15 15.85 -10.69
CA GLY A 21 11.14 15.04 -11.91
C GLY A 21 11.14 13.51 -11.70
N LYS A 22 10.89 13.04 -10.47
CA LYS A 22 10.90 11.60 -10.10
C LYS A 22 9.51 10.97 -10.02
N LEU A 23 8.46 11.78 -10.19
CA LEU A 23 7.08 11.30 -10.22
C LEU A 23 6.71 10.96 -11.66
N ASP A 24 6.28 9.74 -11.88
CA ASP A 24 5.82 9.23 -13.18
C ASP A 24 4.59 8.33 -12.98
N TYR A 25 3.91 7.99 -14.07
CA TYR A 25 2.68 7.21 -14.06
C TYR A 25 2.55 6.33 -15.31
N VAL A 26 1.66 5.34 -15.23
CA VAL A 26 1.29 4.47 -16.36
C VAL A 26 -0.10 4.89 -16.81
N GLU A 27 -0.28 5.14 -18.10
CA GLU A 27 -1.54 5.61 -18.68
C GLU A 27 -2.59 4.51 -18.77
N GLU A 28 -2.16 3.27 -18.98
CA GLU A 28 -3.04 2.12 -19.06
C GLU A 28 -3.55 1.67 -17.68
N LYS A 29 -4.69 0.98 -17.71
CA LYS A 29 -5.24 0.24 -16.57
C LYS A 29 -4.20 -0.74 -16.01
N VAL A 30 -3.95 -0.67 -14.71
CA VAL A 30 -3.04 -1.57 -13.98
C VAL A 30 -3.77 -2.30 -12.86
N ASP A 31 -3.87 -3.62 -13.00
CA ASP A 31 -4.33 -4.52 -11.94
C ASP A 31 -3.17 -4.83 -10.97
N ALA A 32 -3.44 -4.84 -9.66
CA ALA A 32 -2.43 -5.12 -8.64
C ALA A 32 -1.86 -6.55 -8.71
N THR A 33 -2.59 -7.48 -9.34
CA THR A 33 -2.17 -8.87 -9.55
C THR A 33 -1.25 -9.06 -10.76
N GLY A 34 -1.03 -8.00 -11.55
CA GLY A 34 -0.19 -8.02 -12.75
C GLY A 34 0.39 -6.65 -13.04
N ALA A 35 1.21 -6.13 -12.11
CA ALA A 35 1.79 -4.81 -12.26
C ALA A 35 2.88 -4.79 -13.35
N PRO A 36 3.09 -3.66 -14.05
CA PRO A 36 4.07 -3.55 -15.12
C PRO A 36 5.47 -4.01 -14.71
N GLY A 37 6.13 -4.69 -15.62
CA GLY A 37 7.48 -5.22 -15.42
C GLY A 37 8.57 -4.17 -15.65
N ARG A 38 9.81 -4.65 -15.63
CA ARG A 38 11.02 -3.80 -15.67
C ARG A 38 11.14 -2.91 -16.90
N SER A 39 10.80 -3.42 -18.08
CA SER A 39 10.89 -2.68 -19.34
C SER A 39 9.99 -1.44 -19.33
N VAL A 40 8.79 -1.54 -18.76
CA VAL A 40 7.83 -0.44 -18.66
C VAL A 40 8.25 0.53 -17.56
N LEU A 41 8.59 0.03 -16.36
CA LEU A 41 8.83 0.88 -15.19
C LEU A 41 10.19 1.59 -15.20
N LEU A 42 11.21 1.00 -15.82
CA LEU A 42 12.58 1.54 -15.81
C LEU A 42 13.05 2.03 -17.19
N GLY A 43 12.29 1.75 -18.25
CA GLY A 43 12.69 1.98 -19.65
C GLY A 43 13.82 1.05 -20.11
N GLU A 44 14.36 1.31 -21.30
CA GLU A 44 15.56 0.63 -21.78
C GLU A 44 16.77 1.00 -20.92
N ASP A 45 17.45 -0.02 -20.39
CA ASP A 45 18.59 0.12 -19.49
C ASP A 45 19.79 0.69 -20.26
N LYS A 46 19.95 2.02 -20.30
CA LYS A 46 21.14 2.71 -20.87
C LYS A 46 22.41 2.51 -20.01
N SER A 47 22.51 1.42 -19.25
CA SER A 47 23.63 1.12 -18.34
C SER A 47 24.85 0.48 -19.02
N MET A 48 24.93 0.49 -20.35
CA MET A 48 26.17 0.19 -21.07
C MET A 48 26.98 1.48 -21.27
N ASN A 49 27.77 1.88 -20.28
CA ASN A 49 28.93 2.74 -20.55
C ASN A 49 30.11 1.84 -20.92
N GLY A 50 30.76 2.11 -22.04
CA GLY A 50 31.83 1.31 -22.67
C GLY A 50 33.14 1.18 -21.88
N HIS A 51 33.09 1.12 -20.55
CA HIS A 51 34.22 0.89 -19.64
C HIS A 51 33.80 -0.04 -18.49
N GLY A 52 33.55 -1.31 -18.80
CA GLY A 52 33.71 -2.51 -17.93
C GLY A 52 33.19 -2.53 -16.47
N LYS A 53 32.55 -1.49 -15.95
CA LYS A 53 32.00 -1.41 -14.59
C LYS A 53 30.49 -1.40 -14.68
N GLN A 54 29.89 -2.52 -14.29
CA GLN A 54 28.46 -2.68 -14.10
C GLN A 54 28.00 -1.66 -13.05
N LYS A 55 27.30 -0.60 -13.49
CA LYS A 55 26.58 0.28 -12.57
C LYS A 55 25.47 -0.57 -11.95
N LYS A 56 25.30 -0.56 -10.62
CA LYS A 56 24.11 -1.19 -10.00
C LYS A 56 22.87 -0.58 -10.66
N GLY A 57 22.15 -1.38 -11.45
CA GLY A 57 20.96 -0.94 -12.18
C GLY A 57 19.87 -0.48 -11.23
N LYS A 58 18.92 0.32 -11.73
CA LYS A 58 17.71 0.67 -10.97
C LYS A 58 16.95 -0.60 -10.57
N LYS A 59 16.25 -0.57 -9.44
CA LYS A 59 15.48 -1.68 -8.89
C LYS A 59 14.01 -1.32 -8.69
N ILE A 60 13.16 -2.33 -8.67
CA ILE A 60 11.71 -2.18 -8.51
C ILE A 60 11.31 -2.61 -7.11
N MET A 61 10.74 -1.67 -6.36
CA MET A 61 10.19 -1.91 -5.04
C MET A 61 8.69 -1.59 -5.05
N ARG A 62 7.86 -2.58 -4.70
CA ARG A 62 6.40 -2.40 -4.62
C ARG A 62 5.98 -1.99 -3.23
N LEU A 63 5.06 -1.04 -3.14
CA LEU A 63 4.60 -0.47 -1.88
C LEU A 63 3.09 -0.67 -1.74
N PHE A 64 2.69 -1.39 -0.70
CA PHE A 64 1.30 -1.53 -0.26
C PHE A 64 1.15 -0.75 1.05
N SER A 65 0.56 0.44 0.98
CA SER A 65 0.31 1.29 2.15
C SER A 65 -1.18 1.33 2.41
N LEU A 66 -1.64 0.78 3.54
CA LEU A 66 -3.06 0.67 3.90
C LEU A 66 -3.93 0.05 2.80
N ALA A 67 -3.36 -0.92 2.08
CA ALA A 67 -3.99 -1.47 0.89
C ALA A 67 -4.13 -3.00 0.95
N PHE A 68 -3.25 -3.70 1.66
CA PHE A 68 -3.15 -5.15 1.52
C PHE A 68 -4.32 -5.89 2.16
N HIS A 69 -4.93 -5.31 3.20
CA HIS A 69 -6.16 -5.82 3.82
C HIS A 69 -7.39 -5.82 2.89
N HIS A 70 -7.38 -5.08 1.77
CA HIS A 70 -8.47 -5.12 0.79
C HIS A 70 -8.49 -6.40 -0.05
N PHE A 71 -7.35 -7.09 -0.16
CA PHE A 71 -7.26 -8.33 -0.92
C PHE A 71 -7.79 -9.51 -0.09
N ASP A 72 -8.63 -10.34 -0.71
CA ASP A 72 -8.91 -11.69 -0.19
C ASP A 72 -7.67 -12.59 -0.35
N ASP A 73 -7.72 -13.83 0.14
CA ASP A 73 -6.54 -14.70 0.13
C ASP A 73 -6.10 -15.11 -1.29
N ASP A 74 -7.05 -15.30 -2.21
CA ASP A 74 -6.75 -15.64 -3.61
C ASP A 74 -6.05 -14.49 -4.32
N MET A 75 -6.56 -13.27 -4.16
CA MET A 75 -5.99 -12.07 -4.76
C MET A 75 -4.67 -11.70 -4.08
N ALA A 76 -4.57 -11.82 -2.74
CA ALA A 76 -3.34 -11.59 -2.00
C ALA A 76 -2.22 -12.52 -2.49
N ARG A 77 -2.50 -13.81 -2.72
CA ARG A 77 -1.51 -14.74 -3.29
C ARG A 77 -1.07 -14.32 -4.69
N ARG A 78 -1.98 -13.87 -5.55
CA ARG A 78 -1.63 -13.39 -6.90
C ARG A 78 -0.78 -12.12 -6.85
N VAL A 79 -1.15 -11.15 -6.01
CA VAL A 79 -0.38 -9.91 -5.79
C VAL A 79 1.02 -10.23 -5.27
N LEU A 80 1.15 -11.12 -4.29
CA LEU A 80 2.45 -11.53 -3.75
C LEU A 80 3.29 -12.29 -4.77
N LYS A 81 2.66 -13.19 -5.55
CA LYS A 81 3.32 -13.90 -6.65
C LYS A 81 3.89 -12.92 -7.67
N ASP A 82 3.08 -11.98 -8.14
CA ASP A 82 3.53 -10.95 -9.06
C ASP A 82 4.67 -10.14 -8.43
N ALA A 83 4.55 -9.70 -7.17
CA ALA A 83 5.59 -8.95 -6.46
C ALA A 83 6.94 -9.69 -6.41
N VAL A 84 6.91 -11.01 -6.23
CA VAL A 84 8.10 -11.86 -6.21
C VAL A 84 8.67 -12.07 -7.61
N GLU A 85 7.82 -12.31 -8.61
CA GLU A 85 8.26 -12.66 -9.96
C GLU A 85 8.81 -11.46 -10.73
N THR A 86 8.24 -10.26 -10.54
CA THR A 86 8.53 -9.09 -11.38
C THR A 86 9.19 -7.93 -10.63
N GLY A 87 9.25 -8.00 -9.29
CA GLY A 87 9.92 -7.00 -8.44
C GLY A 87 11.29 -7.45 -7.92
N ASP A 88 12.02 -6.50 -7.33
CA ASP A 88 13.25 -6.73 -6.55
C ASP A 88 12.99 -6.65 -5.04
N GLY A 89 11.84 -6.11 -4.65
CA GLY A 89 11.38 -6.06 -3.27
C GLY A 89 9.94 -5.57 -3.17
N PHE A 90 9.32 -5.80 -2.01
CA PHE A 90 8.04 -5.18 -1.68
C PHE A 90 7.89 -4.90 -0.18
N CYS A 91 7.04 -3.94 0.13
CA CYS A 91 6.68 -3.55 1.48
C CYS A 91 5.17 -3.49 1.66
N ILE A 92 4.70 -3.97 2.81
CA ILE A 92 3.33 -3.84 3.27
C ILE A 92 3.36 -3.05 4.58
N PHE A 93 2.58 -1.97 4.64
CA PHE A 93 2.42 -1.09 5.79
C PHE A 93 0.95 -0.99 6.18
N GLU A 94 0.63 -1.31 7.45
CA GLU A 94 -0.73 -1.28 7.99
C GLU A 94 -0.76 -0.52 9.33
N LEU A 95 -1.69 0.42 9.52
CA LEU A 95 -1.84 1.21 10.76
C LEU A 95 -2.81 0.58 11.76
N GLN A 96 -3.52 -0.45 11.33
CA GLN A 96 -4.48 -1.20 12.11
C GLN A 96 -4.09 -2.66 12.17
N ALA A 97 -4.65 -3.40 13.13
CA ALA A 97 -4.43 -4.83 13.26
C ALA A 97 -5.61 -5.49 13.98
N ARG A 98 -5.65 -6.82 13.93
CA ARG A 98 -6.64 -7.65 14.65
C ARG A 98 -6.36 -7.71 16.14
N ASN A 99 -6.49 -6.57 16.83
CA ASN A 99 -6.34 -6.49 18.29
C ASN A 99 -7.23 -5.39 18.87
N PHE A 100 -7.49 -5.50 20.17
CA PHE A 100 -8.37 -4.61 20.91
C PHE A 100 -7.98 -3.13 20.86
N LEU A 101 -6.68 -2.81 20.94
CA LEU A 101 -6.20 -1.42 20.90
C LEU A 101 -6.45 -0.76 19.54
N SER A 102 -6.33 -1.52 18.44
CA SER A 102 -6.66 -1.03 17.11
C SER A 102 -8.16 -0.77 16.97
N PHE A 103 -9.04 -1.62 17.52
CA PHE A 103 -10.49 -1.35 17.55
C PHE A 103 -10.82 -0.08 18.35
N ILE A 104 -10.20 0.12 19.52
CA ILE A 104 -10.35 1.35 20.31
C ILE A 104 -9.88 2.57 19.51
N MET A 105 -8.69 2.49 18.91
CA MET A 105 -8.14 3.56 18.09
C MET A 105 -9.12 3.93 16.97
N VAL A 106 -9.65 2.95 16.25
CA VAL A 106 -10.60 3.18 15.17
C VAL A 106 -11.91 3.80 15.67
N SER A 107 -12.41 3.34 16.82
CA SER A 107 -13.66 3.84 17.41
C SER A 107 -13.59 5.27 17.89
N LEU A 108 -12.42 5.71 18.34
CA LEU A 108 -12.25 7.02 18.96
C LEU A 108 -11.62 8.03 18.02
N LEU A 109 -10.50 7.67 17.38
CA LEU A 109 -9.68 8.61 16.62
C LEU A 109 -10.33 8.99 15.30
N TRP A 110 -10.91 8.04 14.55
CA TRP A 110 -11.50 8.33 13.24
C TRP A 110 -12.80 9.15 13.32
N PRO A 111 -13.77 8.82 14.21
CA PRO A 111 -14.94 9.68 14.41
C PRO A 111 -14.57 11.08 14.88
N LEU A 112 -13.60 11.20 15.78
CA LEU A 112 -13.13 12.51 16.23
C LEU A 112 -12.50 13.29 15.07
N ALA A 113 -11.67 12.62 14.26
CA ALA A 113 -11.06 13.23 13.09
C ALA A 113 -12.11 13.72 12.08
N ILE A 114 -13.16 12.94 11.78
CA ILE A 114 -14.18 13.40 10.83
C ILE A 114 -14.97 14.57 11.38
N VAL A 115 -15.36 14.55 12.66
CA VAL A 115 -16.13 15.63 13.27
C VAL A 115 -15.32 16.93 13.26
N ILE A 116 -14.00 16.86 13.47
CA ILE A 116 -13.13 18.05 13.43
C ILE A 116 -12.86 18.52 11.99
N LEU A 117 -12.61 17.60 11.07
CA LEU A 117 -12.14 17.91 9.72
C LEU A 117 -13.27 18.09 8.70
N ALA A 118 -14.49 17.59 8.99
CA ALA A 118 -15.64 17.70 8.11
C ALA A 118 -15.98 19.14 7.69
N PRO A 119 -15.84 20.22 8.50
CA PRO A 119 -16.08 21.57 8.03
C PRO A 119 -15.13 21.97 6.91
N ILE A 120 -13.90 21.44 6.90
CA ILE A 120 -12.87 21.73 5.90
C ILE A 120 -13.10 20.90 4.64
N TYR A 121 -13.33 19.60 4.78
CA TYR A 121 -13.48 18.70 3.63
C TYR A 121 -14.88 18.73 2.99
N PHE A 122 -15.91 19.01 3.78
CA PHE A 122 -17.31 19.00 3.34
C PHE A 122 -17.95 20.38 3.34
N TYR A 123 -17.15 21.46 3.33
CA TYR A 123 -17.65 22.85 3.32
C TYR A 123 -18.69 23.12 2.21
N ASN A 124 -18.50 22.53 1.03
CA ASN A 124 -19.40 22.64 -0.12
C ASN A 124 -20.45 21.54 -0.19
N SER A 125 -20.67 20.77 0.87
CA SER A 125 -21.61 19.65 0.89
C SER A 125 -22.45 19.63 2.16
N PRO A 126 -23.52 20.46 2.22
CA PRO A 126 -24.40 20.54 3.40
C PRO A 126 -24.96 19.18 3.82
N GLY A 127 -25.29 18.31 2.86
CA GLY A 127 -25.76 16.95 3.15
C GLY A 127 -24.75 16.11 3.92
N ARG A 128 -23.45 16.17 3.55
CA ARG A 128 -22.40 15.45 4.29
C ARG A 128 -22.22 16.00 5.70
N LEU A 129 -22.37 17.31 5.91
CA LEU A 129 -22.32 17.92 7.24
C LEU A 129 -23.52 17.46 8.11
N VAL A 130 -24.74 17.42 7.55
CA VAL A 130 -25.91 16.88 8.24
C VAL A 130 -25.69 15.42 8.66
N PHE A 131 -25.19 14.58 7.76
CA PHE A 131 -24.89 13.17 8.06
C PHE A 131 -23.61 12.95 8.88
N THR A 132 -22.88 14.01 9.21
CA THR A 132 -21.74 13.97 10.13
C THR A 132 -22.15 14.37 11.54
N TYR A 133 -22.96 15.44 11.68
CA TYR A 133 -23.28 16.03 12.99
C TYR A 133 -24.66 15.73 13.53
N LEU A 134 -25.71 15.74 12.69
CA LEU A 134 -27.10 15.59 13.15
C LEU A 134 -27.54 14.13 13.14
N VAL A 135 -27.21 13.43 12.07
CA VAL A 135 -27.48 12.00 11.92
C VAL A 135 -26.13 11.35 11.60
N PRO A 136 -25.35 10.88 12.58
CA PRO A 136 -23.93 10.55 12.42
C PRO A 136 -23.66 9.24 11.63
N CYS A 137 -24.29 9.11 10.46
CA CYS A 137 -24.09 8.03 9.51
C CYS A 137 -22.64 7.97 9.04
N VAL A 138 -22.02 9.12 8.74
CA VAL A 138 -20.63 9.17 8.27
C VAL A 138 -19.66 8.64 9.33
N PRO A 139 -19.65 9.15 10.58
CA PRO A 139 -18.86 8.54 11.65
C PRO A 139 -19.09 7.04 11.82
N PHE A 140 -20.35 6.59 11.80
CA PHE A 140 -20.68 5.18 11.99
C PHE A 140 -20.10 4.29 10.88
N VAL A 141 -20.31 4.68 9.61
CA VAL A 141 -19.76 3.96 8.46
C VAL A 141 -18.24 3.90 8.54
N TRP A 142 -17.58 4.98 8.98
CA TRP A 142 -16.13 5.00 9.08
C TRP A 142 -15.57 4.06 10.17
N VAL A 143 -16.25 3.97 11.32
CA VAL A 143 -15.89 3.00 12.36
C VAL A 143 -16.09 1.58 11.87
N PHE A 144 -17.22 1.31 11.22
CA PHE A 144 -17.51 -0.01 10.67
C PHE A 144 -16.47 -0.42 9.63
N ASP A 145 -16.16 0.46 8.68
CA ASP A 145 -15.12 0.22 7.68
C ASP A 145 -13.76 -0.03 8.35
N GLY A 146 -13.37 0.79 9.32
CA GLY A 146 -12.14 0.59 10.07
C GLY A 146 -12.11 -0.73 10.87
N TYR A 147 -13.26 -1.21 11.37
CA TYR A 147 -13.36 -2.53 12.00
C TYR A 147 -13.13 -3.65 11.01
N ILE A 148 -13.72 -3.56 9.82
CA ILE A 148 -13.46 -4.52 8.74
C ILE A 148 -11.99 -4.49 8.35
N SER A 149 -11.37 -3.32 8.24
CA SER A 149 -9.93 -3.17 7.99
C SER A 149 -9.08 -3.79 9.09
N CYS A 150 -9.44 -3.61 10.37
CA CYS A 150 -8.81 -4.32 11.49
C CYS A 150 -8.89 -5.83 11.27
N LEU A 151 -10.10 -6.37 11.07
CA LEU A 151 -10.39 -7.80 10.92
C LEU A 151 -9.74 -8.45 9.69
N ARG A 152 -9.46 -7.68 8.64
CA ARG A 152 -8.81 -8.14 7.42
C ARG A 152 -7.30 -7.91 7.39
N THR A 153 -6.75 -7.22 8.39
CA THR A 153 -5.30 -6.99 8.46
C THR A 153 -4.57 -8.25 8.89
N ARG A 154 -3.72 -8.74 7.99
CA ARG A 154 -2.90 -9.94 8.17
C ARG A 154 -1.66 -9.65 9.01
N THR A 155 -1.26 -10.63 9.80
CA THR A 155 0.00 -10.63 10.55
C THR A 155 1.18 -10.89 9.62
N PRO A 156 2.42 -10.51 10.00
CA PRO A 156 3.62 -10.86 9.23
C PRO A 156 3.78 -12.36 8.96
N ALA A 157 3.35 -13.21 9.91
CA ALA A 157 3.40 -14.66 9.75
C ALA A 157 2.42 -15.13 8.67
N GLU A 158 1.20 -14.60 8.64
CA GLU A 158 0.19 -14.93 7.62
C GLU A 158 0.61 -14.45 6.23
N VAL A 159 1.17 -13.24 6.11
CA VAL A 159 1.74 -12.76 4.84
C VAL A 159 2.85 -13.70 4.36
N ARG A 160 3.73 -14.15 5.26
CA ARG A 160 4.79 -15.11 4.93
C ARG A 160 4.23 -16.46 4.48
N THR A 161 3.16 -16.93 5.10
CA THR A 161 2.47 -18.18 4.69
C THR A 161 1.87 -18.03 3.30
N LEU A 162 1.10 -16.97 3.04
CA LEU A 162 0.53 -16.70 1.71
C LEU A 162 1.61 -16.58 0.64
N MET A 163 2.73 -15.93 0.97
CA MET A 163 3.87 -15.80 0.07
C MET A 163 4.46 -17.18 -0.30
N ARG A 164 4.68 -18.08 0.67
CA ARG A 164 5.14 -19.44 0.40
C ARG A 164 4.16 -20.23 -0.46
N GLU A 165 2.86 -20.15 -0.15
CA GLU A 165 1.81 -20.83 -0.90
C GLU A 165 1.70 -20.32 -2.34
N ALA A 166 1.99 -19.04 -2.57
CA ALA A 166 1.87 -18.40 -3.87
C ALA A 166 2.99 -18.79 -4.86
N VAL A 167 4.23 -18.95 -4.38
CA VAL A 167 5.41 -19.14 -5.25
C VAL A 167 6.27 -20.37 -4.95
N GLY A 168 6.06 -21.04 -3.82
CA GLY A 168 6.88 -22.14 -3.32
C GLY A 168 8.17 -21.68 -2.64
N GLU A 169 8.72 -22.50 -1.75
CA GLU A 169 9.94 -22.21 -0.96
C GLU A 169 11.17 -21.97 -1.84
N ASP A 170 11.29 -22.68 -2.97
CA ASP A 170 12.47 -22.59 -3.84
C ASP A 170 12.66 -21.20 -4.43
N LYS A 171 11.55 -20.52 -4.80
CA LYS A 171 11.59 -19.14 -5.31
C LYS A 171 11.88 -18.10 -4.23
N LEU A 172 11.83 -18.49 -2.95
CA LEU A 172 12.01 -17.61 -1.80
C LEU A 172 13.38 -17.72 -1.15
N ARG A 173 14.25 -18.64 -1.61
CA ARG A 173 15.58 -18.88 -1.03
C ARG A 173 16.45 -17.62 -1.00
N ASP A 174 16.36 -16.82 -2.07
CA ASP A 174 17.15 -15.59 -2.22
C ASP A 174 16.41 -14.36 -1.66
N TRP A 175 15.36 -14.53 -0.87
CA TRP A 175 14.59 -13.42 -0.31
C TRP A 175 14.88 -13.21 1.18
N ILE A 176 15.28 -11.99 1.52
CA ILE A 176 15.42 -11.51 2.89
C ILE A 176 14.08 -10.93 3.33
N ILE A 177 13.44 -11.57 4.30
CA ILE A 177 12.16 -11.13 4.87
C ILE A 177 12.39 -10.51 6.25
N ARG A 178 11.86 -9.31 6.45
CA ARG A 178 11.88 -8.56 7.72
C ARG A 178 10.47 -8.09 8.06
N SER A 179 10.17 -8.00 9.34
CA SER A 179 8.91 -7.43 9.81
C SER A 179 9.09 -6.78 11.18
N GLY A 180 8.19 -5.87 11.51
CA GLY A 180 8.24 -5.16 12.77
C GLY A 180 7.02 -4.28 13.00
N GLN A 181 7.09 -3.48 14.05
CA GLN A 181 6.06 -2.52 14.40
C GLN A 181 6.68 -1.28 15.04
N GLU A 182 6.11 -0.12 14.74
CA GLU A 182 6.49 1.17 15.28
C GLU A 182 5.27 1.89 15.87
N THR A 183 5.47 2.73 16.87
CA THR A 183 4.36 3.52 17.44
C THR A 183 4.15 4.78 16.60
N HIS A 184 2.96 4.96 16.04
CA HIS A 184 2.60 6.19 15.30
C HIS A 184 1.66 7.10 16.08
N THR A 185 0.81 6.53 16.95
CA THR A 185 -0.09 7.31 17.82
C THR A 185 0.06 6.82 19.25
N VAL A 186 0.70 7.61 20.09
CA VAL A 186 0.87 7.26 21.51
C VAL A 186 -0.49 7.36 22.23
N PRO A 187 -0.89 6.37 23.06
CA PRO A 187 -0.18 5.13 23.41
C PRO A 187 -0.60 3.89 22.59
N ILE A 188 -1.64 3.98 21.76
CA ILE A 188 -2.37 2.81 21.24
C ILE A 188 -2.12 2.44 19.77
N GLY A 189 -1.66 3.39 18.94
CA GLY A 189 -1.51 3.22 17.50
C GLY A 189 -0.15 2.63 17.11
N LYS A 190 -0.19 1.49 16.42
CA LYS A 190 1.00 0.76 15.96
C LYS A 190 0.97 0.61 14.44
N LEU A 191 1.99 1.13 13.77
CA LEU A 191 2.29 0.84 12.38
C LEU A 191 2.96 -0.52 12.32
N ARG A 192 2.37 -1.48 11.62
CA ARG A 192 2.99 -2.78 11.36
C ARG A 192 3.53 -2.79 9.94
N TRP A 193 4.72 -3.34 9.79
CA TRP A 193 5.38 -3.42 8.49
C TRP A 193 5.94 -4.81 8.22
N PHE A 194 5.87 -5.19 6.95
CA PHE A 194 6.47 -6.40 6.38
C PHE A 194 7.26 -5.97 5.14
N MET A 195 8.50 -6.42 5.03
CA MET A 195 9.40 -6.09 3.94
C MET A 195 10.06 -7.37 3.45
N ALA A 196 10.04 -7.60 2.14
CA ALA A 196 10.77 -8.67 1.49
C ALA A 196 11.61 -8.08 0.37
N THR A 197 12.89 -8.44 0.31
CA THR A 197 13.84 -7.96 -0.70
C THR A 197 14.73 -9.10 -1.17
N LYS A 198 15.10 -9.13 -2.45
CA LYS A 198 16.10 -10.08 -2.96
C LYS A 198 17.46 -9.80 -2.33
N ASP A 199 18.19 -10.86 -1.96
CA ASP A 199 19.57 -10.78 -1.51
C ASP A 199 20.46 -10.36 -2.69
N ASP A 200 21.40 -9.47 -2.41
CA ASP A 200 22.24 -8.78 -3.40
C ASP A 200 23.65 -9.40 -3.51
N ARG A 201 23.80 -10.63 -3.02
CA ARG A 201 25.08 -11.36 -3.00
C ARG A 201 25.47 -11.89 -4.36
#